data_AF-A0A2U9B559-F1
#
_entry.id   AF-A0A2U9B559-F1
#
_cell.length_a   1.000
_cell.length_b   1.000
_cell.length_c   1.000
_cell.angle_alpha   90.00
_cell.angle_beta   90.00
_cell.angle_gamma   90.00
#
_symmetry.space_group_name_H-M   'P 1'
#
loop_
_entity.id
_entity.type
_entity.pdbx_description
1 polymer ?
#
loop_
_entity_poly.entity_id
_entity_poly.type
_entity_poly.pdbx_seq_one_letter_code
_entity_poly.pdbx_strand_id
1 'polypeptide(L)'
;MEKLGEAGIQNDSMDVVLSNCVICLCPDKRAVLQQAYNILKDGGELYFSDMYASKVVPDHMKQDAVLWGEGMGGSLFWRDLISLAHSVGFSTPHLVSASHIVVFNSELKAKAGDIGYASGTYRLFKLPKSPVMTEATVTYKGTVADFPEQLDFDSSHCFKKDVAVEVNGEMAAILQSSRFFPDFKIQASEKPESSSDSTPQHCHLNPFLLAEKLGSSVKQCSKTSK
;
A
#
# COMPACT_ATOMS: atom_id res chain seq x y z
N MET A 1 -22.32 -8.11 0.45
CA MET A 1 -21.04 -8.59 -0.11
C MET A 1 -19.97 -7.72 0.51
N GLU A 2 -18.87 -8.29 1.03
CA GLU A 2 -17.82 -7.61 1.84
C GLU A 2 -18.10 -7.49 3.37
N LYS A 3 -18.60 -8.54 4.02
CA LYS A 3 -18.68 -8.57 5.49
C LYS A 3 -17.86 -9.73 6.02
N LEU A 4 -16.63 -9.46 6.46
CA LEU A 4 -15.73 -10.49 6.99
C LEU A 4 -16.25 -11.10 8.30
N GLY A 5 -17.04 -10.34 9.06
CA GLY A 5 -17.74 -10.86 10.24
C GLY A 5 -18.77 -11.94 9.92
N GLU A 6 -19.45 -11.88 8.78
CA GLU A 6 -20.39 -12.94 8.35
C GLU A 6 -19.64 -14.23 7.94
N ALA A 7 -18.37 -14.10 7.57
CA ALA A 7 -17.47 -15.24 7.32
C ALA A 7 -16.82 -15.79 8.62
N GLY A 8 -17.20 -15.28 9.79
CA GLY A 8 -16.70 -15.73 11.09
C GLY A 8 -15.32 -15.17 11.47
N ILE A 9 -14.82 -14.15 10.74
CA ILE A 9 -13.56 -13.50 11.08
C ILE A 9 -13.81 -12.44 12.15
N GLN A 10 -13.10 -12.55 13.26
CA GLN A 10 -13.26 -11.65 14.40
C GLN A 10 -12.49 -10.34 14.18
N ASN A 11 -12.94 -9.29 14.88
CA ASN A 11 -12.17 -8.06 14.96
C ASN A 11 -10.86 -8.30 15.73
N ASP A 12 -9.84 -7.51 15.43
CA ASP A 12 -8.55 -7.53 16.14
C ASP A 12 -7.92 -8.94 16.26
N SER A 13 -8.09 -9.79 15.24
CA SER A 13 -7.65 -11.19 15.27
C SER A 13 -6.48 -11.49 14.32
N MET A 14 -6.25 -10.66 13.31
CA MET A 14 -5.25 -10.91 12.26
C MET A 14 -4.03 -10.02 12.40
N ASP A 15 -2.84 -10.59 12.19
CA ASP A 15 -1.58 -9.85 12.16
C ASP A 15 -1.29 -9.27 10.75
N VAL A 16 -1.65 -10.03 9.71
CA VAL A 16 -1.43 -9.65 8.31
C VAL A 16 -2.64 -10.04 7.47
N VAL A 17 -3.14 -9.13 6.65
CA VAL A 17 -4.14 -9.39 5.61
C VAL A 17 -3.47 -9.22 4.25
N LEU A 18 -3.64 -10.21 3.37
CA LEU A 18 -3.10 -10.20 2.02
C LEU A 18 -4.21 -10.07 0.98
N SER A 19 -3.96 -9.31 -0.09
CA SER A 19 -4.85 -9.23 -1.24
C SER A 19 -4.06 -9.01 -2.53
N ASN A 20 -4.52 -9.58 -3.64
CA ASN A 20 -3.86 -9.46 -4.93
C ASN A 20 -4.90 -9.29 -6.05
N CYS A 21 -4.89 -8.14 -6.72
CA CYS A 21 -5.67 -7.80 -7.93
C CYS A 21 -7.19 -7.98 -7.82
N VAL A 22 -7.77 -7.79 -6.63
CA VAL A 22 -9.23 -7.94 -6.43
C VAL A 22 -9.91 -6.70 -5.87
N ILE A 23 -9.20 -5.76 -5.22
CA ILE A 23 -9.85 -4.57 -4.64
C ILE A 23 -10.31 -3.61 -5.76
N CYS A 24 -9.66 -3.59 -6.92
CA CYS A 24 -10.15 -2.90 -8.11
C CYS A 24 -11.52 -3.41 -8.58
N LEU A 25 -11.87 -4.67 -8.32
CA LEU A 25 -13.17 -5.26 -8.67
C LEU A 25 -14.27 -4.99 -7.63
N CYS A 26 -13.90 -4.41 -6.47
CA CYS A 26 -14.83 -4.07 -5.41
C CYS A 26 -15.51 -2.72 -5.70
N PRO A 27 -16.86 -2.66 -5.62
CA PRO A 27 -17.61 -1.43 -5.81
C PRO A 27 -17.39 -0.43 -4.67
N ASP A 28 -17.29 -0.93 -3.43
CA ASP A 28 -17.07 -0.10 -2.23
C ASP A 28 -15.68 -0.38 -1.62
N LYS A 29 -14.65 0.26 -2.18
CA LYS A 29 -13.28 0.13 -1.71
C LYS A 29 -13.10 0.58 -0.25
N ARG A 30 -13.92 1.55 0.20
CA ARG A 30 -13.90 2.01 1.58
C ARG A 30 -14.38 0.90 2.51
N ALA A 31 -15.47 0.22 2.16
CA ALA A 31 -15.98 -0.92 2.94
C ALA A 31 -14.94 -2.05 3.02
N VAL A 32 -14.29 -2.42 1.91
CA VAL A 32 -13.20 -3.41 1.90
C VAL A 32 -12.08 -3.03 2.87
N LEU A 33 -11.55 -1.81 2.76
CA LEU A 33 -10.47 -1.36 3.64
C LEU A 33 -10.92 -1.27 5.10
N GLN A 34 -12.16 -0.84 5.36
CA GLN A 34 -12.71 -0.80 6.72
C GLN A 34 -12.81 -2.21 7.32
N GLN A 35 -13.23 -3.20 6.54
CA GLN A 35 -13.28 -4.59 7.01
C GLN A 35 -11.89 -5.13 7.33
N ALA A 36 -10.91 -4.88 6.43
CA ALA A 36 -9.52 -5.24 6.68
C ALA A 36 -8.99 -4.57 7.96
N TYR A 37 -9.27 -3.27 8.15
CA TYR A 37 -8.88 -2.53 9.34
C TYR A 37 -9.49 -3.12 10.62
N ASN A 38 -10.77 -3.50 10.59
CA ASN A 38 -11.47 -4.01 11.76
C ASN A 38 -10.91 -5.35 12.24
N ILE A 39 -10.51 -6.24 11.31
CA ILE A 39 -10.00 -7.57 11.64
C ILE A 39 -8.51 -7.56 12.02
N LEU A 40 -7.76 -6.53 11.65
CA LEU A 40 -6.36 -6.39 12.01
C LEU A 40 -6.20 -6.04 13.48
N LYS A 41 -5.21 -6.63 14.15
CA LYS A 41 -4.74 -6.17 15.47
C LYS A 41 -4.08 -4.79 15.34
N ASP A 42 -3.94 -4.09 16.46
CA ASP A 42 -3.00 -2.98 16.56
C ASP A 42 -1.59 -3.48 16.22
N GLY A 43 -0.89 -2.76 15.34
CA GLY A 43 0.38 -3.16 14.74
C GLY A 43 0.26 -4.10 13.53
N GLY A 44 -0.94 -4.57 13.20
CA GLY A 44 -1.20 -5.41 12.04
C GLY A 44 -1.14 -4.63 10.73
N GLU A 45 -0.96 -5.34 9.61
CA GLU A 45 -0.87 -4.71 8.28
C GLU A 45 -1.79 -5.34 7.23
N LEU A 46 -2.29 -4.48 6.33
CA LEU A 46 -2.79 -4.89 5.02
C LEU A 46 -1.65 -4.76 4.02
N TYR A 47 -1.18 -5.88 3.47
CA TYR A 47 -0.15 -5.94 2.44
C TYR A 47 -0.78 -6.45 1.15
N PHE A 48 -0.88 -5.59 0.13
CA PHE A 48 -1.68 -5.92 -1.05
C PHE A 48 -1.12 -5.33 -2.34
N SER A 49 -1.38 -6.04 -3.44
CA SER A 49 -1.06 -5.60 -4.80
C SER A 49 -2.34 -5.34 -5.58
N ASP A 50 -2.43 -4.20 -6.27
CA ASP A 50 -3.61 -3.87 -7.08
C ASP A 50 -3.30 -2.96 -8.27
N MET A 51 -4.30 -2.82 -9.15
CA MET A 51 -4.28 -1.94 -10.31
C MET A 51 -4.69 -0.50 -9.92
N TYR A 52 -3.83 0.45 -10.28
CA TYR A 52 -4.05 1.88 -10.06
C TYR A 52 -4.07 2.62 -11.40
N ALA A 53 -4.94 3.62 -11.48
CA ALA A 53 -5.07 4.50 -12.63
C ALA A 53 -4.22 5.77 -12.45
N SER A 54 -3.73 6.33 -13.57
CA SER A 54 -2.94 7.56 -13.59
C SER A 54 -3.77 8.82 -13.28
N LYS A 55 -5.10 8.70 -13.36
CA LYS A 55 -6.11 9.71 -13.08
C LYS A 55 -7.43 9.07 -12.67
N VAL A 56 -8.38 9.88 -12.23
CA VAL A 56 -9.74 9.41 -11.88
C VAL A 56 -10.38 8.72 -13.08
N VAL A 57 -10.83 7.48 -12.88
CA VAL A 57 -11.55 6.71 -13.90
C VAL A 57 -12.93 7.34 -14.13
N PRO A 58 -13.27 7.75 -15.36
CA PRO A 58 -14.59 8.30 -15.70
C PRO A 58 -15.74 7.30 -15.47
N ASP A 59 -16.94 7.82 -15.18
CA ASP A 59 -18.09 6.98 -14.83
C ASP A 59 -18.54 6.06 -15.97
N HIS A 60 -18.42 6.49 -17.23
CA HIS A 60 -18.74 5.63 -18.38
C HIS A 60 -17.82 4.39 -18.45
N MET A 61 -16.57 4.47 -17.98
CA MET A 61 -15.67 3.32 -17.92
C MET A 61 -15.98 2.41 -16.73
N LYS A 62 -16.43 2.96 -15.60
CA LYS A 62 -16.92 2.18 -14.45
C LYS A 62 -18.16 1.35 -14.81
N GLN A 63 -18.99 1.87 -15.71
CA GLN A 63 -20.22 1.24 -16.18
C GLN A 63 -19.98 0.21 -17.31
N ASP A 64 -18.82 0.22 -17.95
CA ASP A 64 -18.46 -0.79 -18.95
C ASP A 64 -18.08 -2.10 -18.26
N ALA A 65 -18.90 -3.13 -18.44
CA ALA A 65 -18.73 -4.43 -17.78
C ALA A 65 -17.40 -5.12 -18.16
N VAL A 66 -16.87 -4.89 -19.37
CA VAL A 66 -15.59 -5.47 -19.80
C VAL A 66 -14.45 -4.76 -19.08
N LEU A 67 -14.44 -3.43 -19.07
CA LEU A 67 -13.41 -2.67 -18.35
C LEU A 67 -13.46 -2.96 -16.84
N TRP A 68 -14.66 -3.09 -16.27
CA TRP A 68 -14.82 -3.47 -14.87
C TRP A 68 -14.27 -4.87 -14.60
N GLY A 69 -14.64 -5.87 -15.41
CA GLY A 69 -14.17 -7.25 -15.25
C GLY A 69 -12.65 -7.41 -15.42
N GLU A 70 -12.03 -6.52 -16.18
CA GLU A 70 -10.58 -6.41 -16.36
C GLU A 70 -9.89 -5.58 -15.26
N GLY A 71 -10.62 -5.06 -14.26
CA GLY A 71 -10.11 -4.23 -13.16
C GLY A 71 -9.84 -2.77 -13.53
N MET A 72 -9.84 -2.44 -14.82
CA MET A 72 -9.52 -1.11 -15.34
C MET A 72 -10.60 -0.09 -14.95
N GLY A 73 -11.87 -0.43 -15.16
CA GLY A 73 -13.01 0.42 -14.84
C GLY A 73 -13.14 0.70 -13.34
N GLY A 74 -12.69 -0.24 -12.51
CA GLY A 74 -12.72 -0.12 -11.06
C GLY A 74 -11.39 0.31 -10.43
N SER A 75 -10.35 0.62 -11.21
CA SER A 75 -9.05 1.04 -10.68
C SER A 75 -9.15 2.36 -9.93
N LEU A 76 -8.51 2.44 -8.77
CA LEU A 76 -8.46 3.67 -7.99
C LEU A 76 -7.41 4.62 -8.60
N PHE A 77 -7.69 5.93 -8.62
CA PHE A 77 -6.63 6.90 -8.88
C PHE A 77 -5.60 6.79 -7.75
N TRP A 78 -4.32 6.60 -8.09
CA TRP A 78 -3.30 6.26 -7.10
C TRP A 78 -3.22 7.25 -5.91
N ARG A 79 -3.50 8.54 -6.13
CA ARG A 79 -3.51 9.54 -5.03
C ARG A 79 -4.66 9.34 -4.06
N ASP A 80 -5.81 8.87 -4.54
CA ASP A 80 -7.01 8.68 -3.73
C ASP A 80 -6.81 7.55 -2.70
N LEU A 81 -5.85 6.63 -2.92
CA LEU A 81 -5.49 5.62 -1.94
C LEU A 81 -5.04 6.24 -0.61
N ILE A 82 -4.28 7.34 -0.66
CA ILE A 82 -3.69 7.97 0.53
C ILE A 82 -4.83 8.51 1.41
N SER A 83 -5.69 9.34 0.81
CA SER A 83 -6.86 9.89 1.50
C SER A 83 -7.81 8.79 1.98
N LEU A 84 -8.01 7.75 1.18
CA LEU A 84 -8.88 6.63 1.54
C LEU A 84 -8.33 5.86 2.74
N ALA A 85 -7.03 5.53 2.75
CA ALA A 85 -6.36 4.84 3.85
C ALA A 85 -6.48 5.63 5.15
N HIS A 86 -6.15 6.93 5.12
CA HIS A 86 -6.27 7.81 6.29
C HIS A 86 -7.71 7.91 6.78
N SER A 87 -8.67 8.01 5.88
CA SER A 87 -10.09 8.13 6.24
C SER A 87 -10.68 6.88 6.91
N VAL A 88 -10.03 5.73 6.76
CA VAL A 88 -10.37 4.46 7.45
C VAL A 88 -9.62 4.34 8.78
N GLY A 89 -8.46 4.98 8.89
CA GLY A 89 -7.61 4.97 10.09
C GLY A 89 -6.29 4.24 9.92
N PHE A 90 -5.93 3.82 8.70
CA PHE A 90 -4.61 3.28 8.41
C PHE A 90 -3.53 4.38 8.43
N SER A 91 -2.28 3.97 8.63
CA SER A 91 -1.09 4.79 8.38
C SER A 91 -1.04 5.32 6.95
N THR A 92 -0.11 6.24 6.68
CA THR A 92 0.30 6.53 5.30
C THR A 92 0.67 5.24 4.57
N PRO A 93 0.22 5.01 3.32
CA PRO A 93 0.61 3.83 2.55
C PRO A 93 2.11 3.78 2.28
N HIS A 94 2.70 2.59 2.33
CA HIS A 94 4.09 2.33 1.96
C HIS A 94 4.16 1.55 0.64
N LEU A 95 4.66 2.18 -0.42
CA LEU A 95 4.80 1.53 -1.74
C LEU A 95 6.04 0.63 -1.76
N VAL A 96 5.85 -0.67 -1.95
CA VAL A 96 6.93 -1.69 -1.94
C VAL A 96 7.48 -1.95 -3.33
N SER A 97 6.60 -2.20 -4.28
CA SER A 97 6.97 -2.52 -5.66
C SER A 97 5.94 -2.00 -6.63
N ALA A 98 6.35 -1.75 -7.87
CA ALA A 98 5.44 -1.34 -8.92
C ALA A 98 5.91 -1.78 -10.31
N SER A 99 4.95 -1.96 -11.22
CA SER A 99 5.18 -2.28 -12.62
C SER A 99 4.15 -1.60 -13.51
N HIS A 100 4.55 -1.18 -14.70
CA HIS A 100 3.59 -0.68 -15.70
C HIS A 100 2.69 -1.80 -16.17
N ILE A 101 1.39 -1.51 -16.34
CA ILE A 101 0.45 -2.42 -16.97
C ILE A 101 0.26 -1.98 -18.41
N VAL A 102 0.70 -2.82 -19.34
CA VAL A 102 0.57 -2.56 -20.78
C VAL A 102 -0.68 -3.26 -21.31
N VAL A 103 -1.62 -2.47 -21.83
CA VAL A 103 -2.86 -2.93 -22.45
C VAL A 103 -2.57 -3.25 -23.93
N PHE A 104 -2.47 -4.54 -24.26
CA PHE A 104 -2.20 -4.99 -25.63
C PHE A 104 -3.44 -5.14 -26.50
N ASN A 105 -4.60 -5.42 -25.89
CA ASN A 105 -5.85 -5.55 -26.60
C ASN A 105 -6.27 -4.17 -27.15
N SER A 106 -6.43 -4.08 -28.48
CA SER A 106 -6.72 -2.83 -29.18
C SER A 106 -8.08 -2.23 -28.80
N GLU A 107 -9.09 -3.07 -28.56
CA GLU A 107 -10.42 -2.63 -28.13
C GLU A 107 -10.37 -2.06 -26.71
N LEU A 108 -9.73 -2.76 -25.77
CA LEU A 108 -9.54 -2.27 -24.40
C LEU A 108 -8.71 -0.99 -24.38
N LYS A 109 -7.67 -0.90 -25.22
CA LYS A 109 -6.85 0.30 -25.35
C LYS A 109 -7.65 1.48 -25.87
N ALA A 110 -8.52 1.27 -26.87
CA ALA A 110 -9.41 2.31 -27.39
C ALA A 110 -10.39 2.80 -26.32
N LYS A 111 -10.95 1.88 -25.53
CA LYS A 111 -11.87 2.19 -24.42
C LYS A 111 -11.16 2.87 -23.24
N ALA A 112 -9.91 2.51 -22.96
CA ALA A 112 -9.10 3.09 -21.88
C ALA A 112 -8.65 4.53 -22.16
N GLY A 113 -8.61 4.92 -23.44
CA GLY A 113 -8.16 6.23 -23.87
C GLY A 113 -6.73 6.51 -23.42
N ASP A 114 -6.55 7.63 -22.72
CA ASP A 114 -5.26 8.12 -22.23
C ASP A 114 -5.03 7.82 -20.73
N ILE A 115 -5.84 6.95 -20.11
CA ILE A 115 -5.58 6.46 -18.76
C ILE A 115 -4.44 5.44 -18.80
N GLY A 116 -3.39 5.71 -18.03
CA GLY A 116 -2.31 4.76 -17.77
C GLY A 116 -2.65 3.90 -16.55
N TYR A 117 -2.17 2.65 -16.56
CA TYR A 117 -2.34 1.72 -15.45
C TYR A 117 -0.99 1.23 -14.93
N ALA A 118 -0.90 1.07 -13.62
CA ALA A 118 0.25 0.47 -12.95
C ALA A 118 -0.24 -0.54 -11.91
N SER A 119 0.51 -1.62 -11.75
CA SER A 119 0.40 -2.48 -10.58
C SER A 119 1.24 -1.87 -9.47
N GLY A 120 0.67 -1.72 -8.28
CA GLY A 120 1.37 -1.21 -7.10
C GLY A 120 1.14 -2.15 -5.92
N THR A 121 2.22 -2.55 -5.24
CA THR A 121 2.15 -3.30 -3.99
C THR A 121 2.37 -2.36 -2.82
N TYR A 122 1.38 -2.24 -1.94
CA TYR A 122 1.38 -1.33 -0.80
C TYR A 122 1.25 -2.07 0.53
N ARG A 123 1.72 -1.41 1.58
CA ARG A 123 1.53 -1.79 2.99
C ARG A 123 0.82 -0.66 3.73
N LEU A 124 -0.22 -1.01 4.47
CA LEU A 124 -0.99 -0.08 5.30
C LEU A 124 -1.03 -0.66 6.71
N PHE A 125 -0.57 0.07 7.72
CA PHE A 125 -0.52 -0.40 9.10
C PHE A 125 -1.69 0.15 9.90
N LYS A 126 -2.28 -0.70 10.75
CA LYS A 126 -3.21 -0.26 11.79
C LYS A 126 -2.38 0.13 13.01
N LEU A 127 -2.20 1.43 13.22
CA LEU A 127 -1.52 1.92 14.42
C LEU A 127 -2.46 1.90 15.63
N PRO A 128 -1.91 1.76 16.86
CA PRO A 128 -2.69 1.96 18.08
C PRO A 128 -3.39 3.33 18.08
N LYS A 129 -4.52 3.45 18.78
CA LYS A 129 -5.35 4.70 18.82
C LYS A 129 -4.59 5.97 19.23
N SER A 130 -3.50 5.84 19.96
CA SER A 130 -2.67 6.97 20.40
C SER A 130 -1.20 6.59 20.27
N PRO A 131 -0.67 6.57 19.04
CA PRO A 131 0.72 6.20 18.81
C PRO A 131 1.63 7.33 19.28
N VAL A 132 2.79 6.96 19.83
CA VAL A 132 3.86 7.93 20.09
C VAL A 132 4.57 8.20 18.77
N MET A 133 4.40 9.41 18.24
CA MET A 133 4.89 9.81 16.91
C MET A 133 6.19 10.60 17.02
N THR A 134 7.17 10.07 17.76
CA THR A 134 8.46 10.73 17.95
C THR A 134 9.49 10.15 16.98
N GLU A 135 10.27 11.02 16.34
CA GLU A 135 11.40 10.60 15.51
C GLU A 135 12.33 9.67 16.30
N ALA A 136 12.94 8.71 15.61
CA ALA A 136 13.80 7.74 16.25
C ALA A 136 14.96 7.35 15.35
N THR A 137 16.05 6.93 16.00
CA THR A 137 17.11 6.17 15.34
C THR A 137 16.79 4.70 15.49
N VAL A 138 16.71 3.99 14.35
CA VAL A 138 16.44 2.56 14.30
C VAL A 138 17.64 1.80 13.77
N THR A 139 17.87 0.60 14.29
CA THR A 139 18.92 -0.32 13.81
C THR A 139 18.33 -1.70 13.62
N TYR A 140 18.38 -2.19 12.39
CA TYR A 140 17.93 -3.55 12.06
C TYR A 140 18.91 -4.59 12.59
N LYS A 141 18.40 -5.61 13.27
CA LYS A 141 19.21 -6.65 13.92
C LYS A 141 19.61 -7.80 12.98
N GLY A 142 19.05 -7.87 11.78
CA GLY A 142 19.31 -8.99 10.86
C GLY A 142 18.59 -10.28 11.26
N THR A 143 17.47 -10.19 11.98
CA THR A 143 16.77 -11.34 12.58
C THR A 143 15.51 -11.77 11.84
N VAL A 144 15.06 -11.01 10.83
CA VAL A 144 13.96 -11.45 9.96
C VAL A 144 14.49 -12.57 9.06
N ALA A 145 13.79 -13.71 9.07
CA ALA A 145 14.08 -14.85 8.21
C ALA A 145 14.14 -14.41 6.73
N ASP A 146 15.07 -14.97 5.96
CA ASP A 146 15.35 -14.64 4.56
C ASP A 146 15.96 -13.25 4.29
N PHE A 147 16.02 -12.37 5.31
CA PHE A 147 16.56 -11.01 5.19
C PHE A 147 17.68 -10.72 6.19
N PRO A 148 18.71 -11.58 6.36
CA PRO A 148 19.70 -11.39 7.43
C PRO A 148 20.56 -10.14 7.26
N GLU A 149 20.86 -9.73 6.02
CA GLU A 149 21.79 -8.62 5.74
C GLU A 149 21.09 -7.27 5.58
N GLN A 150 19.88 -7.27 5.03
CA GLN A 150 19.09 -6.07 4.83
C GLN A 150 17.61 -6.40 4.71
N LEU A 151 16.76 -5.49 5.17
CA LEU A 151 15.32 -5.53 5.01
C LEU A 151 14.87 -4.37 4.11
N ASP A 152 14.44 -4.70 2.89
CA ASP A 152 13.78 -3.78 1.98
C ASP A 152 12.31 -3.62 2.42
N PHE A 153 12.06 -2.66 3.30
CA PHE A 153 10.76 -2.50 3.95
C PHE A 153 9.71 -1.93 2.98
N ASP A 154 10.11 -0.95 2.19
CA ASP A 154 9.38 -0.35 1.08
C ASP A 154 10.36 0.32 0.10
N SER A 155 9.85 0.97 -0.95
CA SER A 155 10.67 1.61 -1.99
C SER A 155 11.51 2.81 -1.53
N SER A 156 11.22 3.35 -0.34
CA SER A 156 11.90 4.48 0.28
C SER A 156 12.77 4.08 1.47
N HIS A 157 12.52 2.92 2.09
CA HIS A 157 13.19 2.48 3.31
C HIS A 157 13.86 1.10 3.12
N CYS A 158 15.19 1.10 3.15
CA CYS A 158 16.03 -0.09 3.18
C CYS A 158 16.87 -0.09 4.46
N PHE A 159 16.67 -1.07 5.33
CA PHE A 159 17.37 -1.16 6.61
C PHE A 159 18.46 -2.23 6.55
N LYS A 160 19.73 -1.80 6.50
CA LYS A 160 20.87 -2.72 6.56
C LYS A 160 21.15 -3.16 7.99
N LYS A 161 21.55 -4.41 8.17
CA LYS A 161 21.91 -4.98 9.47
C LYS A 161 22.98 -4.12 10.15
N ASP A 162 22.77 -3.84 11.43
CA ASP A 162 23.69 -3.10 12.30
C ASP A 162 24.01 -1.66 11.84
N VAL A 163 23.25 -1.11 10.89
CA VAL A 163 23.34 0.29 10.45
C VAL A 163 22.21 1.10 11.08
N ALA A 164 22.57 2.19 11.75
CA ALA A 164 21.62 3.14 12.32
C ALA A 164 21.03 4.04 11.24
N VAL A 165 19.70 4.20 11.24
CA VAL A 165 18.94 5.04 10.30
C VAL A 165 17.98 5.91 11.10
N GLU A 166 17.96 7.21 10.82
CA GLU A 166 16.93 8.11 11.35
C GLU A 166 15.61 7.91 10.59
N VAL A 167 14.51 7.80 11.32
CA VAL A 167 13.16 7.66 10.76
C VAL A 167 12.21 8.65 11.41
N ASN A 168 11.20 9.07 10.65
CA ASN A 168 10.15 9.94 11.16
C ASN A 168 9.28 9.24 12.22
N GLY A 169 8.44 10.02 12.90
CA GLY A 169 7.57 9.51 13.97
C GLY A 169 6.60 8.41 13.54
N GLU A 170 6.05 8.48 12.31
CA GLU A 170 5.11 7.45 11.82
C GLU A 170 5.82 6.11 11.60
N MET A 171 6.97 6.12 10.93
CA MET A 171 7.77 4.90 10.73
C MET A 171 8.28 4.33 12.06
N ALA A 172 8.69 5.19 13.01
CA ALA A 172 9.05 4.75 14.35
C ALA A 172 7.86 4.04 15.04
N ALA A 173 6.66 4.63 14.99
CA ALA A 173 5.45 4.02 15.54
C ALA A 173 5.08 2.69 14.87
N ILE A 174 5.24 2.60 13.54
CA ILE A 174 5.02 1.36 12.77
C ILE A 174 5.99 0.27 13.25
N LEU A 175 7.30 0.55 13.29
CA LEU A 175 8.30 -0.44 13.71
C LEU A 175 8.12 -0.83 15.18
N GLN A 176 7.70 0.10 16.04
CA GLN A 176 7.49 -0.13 17.47
C GLN A 176 6.24 -0.97 17.78
N SER A 177 5.17 -0.82 16.99
CA SER A 177 3.88 -1.47 17.24
C SER A 177 3.67 -2.76 16.45
N SER A 178 4.34 -2.92 15.31
CA SER A 178 4.16 -4.07 14.43
C SER A 178 5.02 -5.26 14.83
N ARG A 179 4.80 -6.39 14.13
CA ARG A 179 5.60 -7.61 14.30
C ARG A 179 7.11 -7.44 14.06
N PHE A 180 7.55 -6.32 13.47
CA PHE A 180 8.96 -6.02 13.23
C PHE A 180 9.68 -5.53 14.49
N PHE A 181 8.97 -5.16 15.55
CA PHE A 181 9.57 -4.64 16.78
C PHE A 181 10.74 -5.50 17.33
N PRO A 182 10.63 -6.84 17.40
CA PRO A 182 11.73 -7.67 17.88
C PRO A 182 13.00 -7.58 17.01
N ASP A 183 12.86 -7.20 15.75
CA ASP A 183 13.94 -7.15 14.76
C ASP A 183 14.67 -5.81 14.71
N PHE A 184 14.20 -4.81 15.46
CA PHE A 184 14.79 -3.47 15.50
C PHE A 184 15.23 -3.07 16.91
N LYS A 185 16.33 -2.33 17.00
CA LYS A 185 16.65 -1.49 18.15
C LYS A 185 16.13 -0.10 17.83
N ILE A 186 15.29 0.46 18.68
CA ILE A 186 14.66 1.77 18.47
C ILE A 186 15.07 2.68 19.62
N GLN A 187 15.63 3.84 19.29
CA GLN A 187 16.05 4.87 20.23
C GLN A 187 15.37 6.18 19.87
N ALA A 188 14.45 6.65 20.73
CA ALA A 188 13.76 7.91 20.50
C ALA A 188 14.75 9.08 20.45
N SER A 189 14.53 10.01 19.54
CA SER A 189 15.31 11.25 19.45
C SER A 189 14.93 12.19 20.59
N GLU A 190 15.92 12.76 21.27
CA GLU A 190 15.73 13.80 22.30
C GLU A 190 15.63 15.21 21.69
N LYS A 191 15.79 15.36 20.37
CA LYS A 191 15.71 16.66 19.71
C LYS A 191 14.24 17.11 19.60
N PRO A 192 13.91 18.37 19.92
CA PRO A 192 12.58 18.91 19.66
C PRO A 192 12.30 18.88 18.16
N GLU A 193 11.07 18.51 17.79
CA GLU A 193 10.59 18.43 16.40
C GLU A 193 11.00 19.70 15.63
N SER A 194 11.91 19.56 14.66
CA SER A 194 12.12 20.61 13.68
C SER A 194 10.96 20.56 12.70
N SER A 195 10.00 21.48 12.85
CA SER A 195 8.92 21.68 11.90
C SER A 195 9.48 22.20 10.57
N SER A 196 9.99 21.31 9.71
CA SER A 196 10.06 21.62 8.28
C SER A 196 8.71 21.22 7.67
N ASP A 197 7.76 22.15 7.74
CA ASP A 197 6.53 22.08 6.96
C ASP A 197 6.90 22.26 5.49
N SER A 198 7.16 21.13 4.83
CA SER A 198 7.11 21.05 3.37
C SER A 198 6.07 20.01 3.03
N THR A 199 4.91 20.48 2.57
CA THR A 199 3.82 19.71 1.96
C THR A 199 4.35 18.40 1.37
N PRO A 200 3.93 17.22 1.85
CA PRO A 200 4.46 15.98 1.30
C PRO A 200 3.95 15.86 -0.13
N GLN A 201 4.83 16.13 -1.08
CA GLN A 201 4.66 15.57 -2.40
C GLN A 201 4.80 14.07 -2.21
N HIS A 202 3.67 13.35 -2.10
CA HIS A 202 3.60 11.87 -2.01
C HIS A 202 4.08 11.19 -3.31
N CYS A 203 5.04 11.78 -4.02
CA CYS A 203 5.61 11.27 -5.26
C CYS A 203 6.32 9.93 -5.06
N HIS A 204 6.92 9.70 -3.88
CA HIS A 204 7.51 8.41 -3.51
C HIS A 204 6.47 7.28 -3.40
N LEU A 205 5.19 7.62 -3.25
CA LEU A 205 4.08 6.65 -3.25
C LEU A 205 3.45 6.47 -4.64
N ASN A 206 3.98 7.10 -5.67
CA ASN A 206 3.45 7.01 -7.03
C ASN A 206 3.92 5.71 -7.70
N PRO A 207 3.02 4.76 -8.01
CA PRO A 207 3.42 3.48 -8.58
C PRO A 207 3.94 3.63 -10.01
N PHE A 208 3.54 4.69 -10.74
CA PHE A 208 4.03 4.95 -12.09
C PHE A 208 5.50 5.39 -12.08
N LEU A 209 5.90 6.26 -11.14
CA LEU A 209 7.29 6.71 -11.03
C LEU A 209 8.21 5.57 -10.56
N LEU A 210 7.73 4.74 -9.63
CA LEU A 210 8.51 3.58 -9.21
C LEU A 210 8.65 2.55 -10.33
N ALA A 211 7.58 2.28 -11.08
CA ALA A 211 7.62 1.36 -12.21
C ALA A 211 8.62 1.82 -13.30
N GLU A 212 8.65 3.12 -13.58
CA GLU A 212 9.62 3.74 -14.50
C GLU A 212 11.05 3.57 -13.99
N LYS A 213 11.31 3.87 -12.71
CA LYS A 213 12.62 3.70 -12.08
C LYS A 213 13.12 2.25 -12.12
N LEU A 214 12.21 1.28 -11.97
CA LEU A 214 12.53 -0.15 -11.98
C LEU A 214 12.60 -0.76 -13.39
N GLY A 215 12.21 -0.03 -14.44
CA GLY A 215 12.12 -0.55 -15.81
C GLY A 215 11.18 -1.76 -15.95
N SER A 216 10.25 -1.93 -15.02
CA SER A 216 9.45 -3.15 -14.88
C SER A 216 8.08 -3.01 -15.54
N SER A 217 7.68 -4.02 -16.32
CA SER A 217 6.37 -4.07 -16.98
C SER A 217 5.71 -5.44 -16.85
N VAL A 218 4.39 -5.44 -16.69
CA VAL A 218 3.56 -6.64 -16.65
C VAL A 218 2.53 -6.55 -17.78
N LYS A 219 2.31 -7.68 -18.46
CA LYS A 219 1.31 -7.78 -19.51
C LYS A 219 -0.08 -7.97 -18.90
N GLN A 220 -1.05 -7.15 -19.31
CA GLN A 220 -2.44 -7.46 -19.05
C GLN A 220 -2.91 -8.50 -20.07
N CYS A 221 -3.07 -9.75 -19.65
CA CYS A 221 -3.75 -10.78 -20.42
C CYS A 221 -5.26 -10.65 -20.16
N SER A 222 -6.06 -10.53 -21.22
CA SER A 222 -7.52 -10.53 -21.12
C SER A 222 -7.99 -11.81 -20.46
N LYS A 223 -8.82 -11.70 -19.41
CA LYS A 223 -9.40 -12.86 -18.73
C LYS A 223 -10.56 -13.48 -19.50
N THR A 224 -11.00 -12.84 -20.58
CA THR A 224 -11.99 -13.37 -21.52
C THR A 224 -11.32 -14.13 -22.66
N SER A 225 -11.27 -15.46 -22.57
CA SER A 225 -11.22 -16.31 -23.77
C SER A 225 -12.63 -16.48 -24.31
N LYS A 226 -12.87 -15.97 -25.52
CA LYS A 226 -13.84 -16.53 -26.47
C LYS A 226 -13.23 -16.46 -27.86
#